data_AF-A0A3D1E7R6-F1
#
_entry.id   AF-A0A3D1E7R6-F1
#
_cell.length_a   1.000
_cell.length_b   1.000
_cell.length_c   1.000
_cell.angle_alpha   90.00
_cell.angle_beta   90.00
_cell.angle_gamma   90.00
#
_symmetry.space_group_name_H-M   'P 1'
#
loop_
_entity.id
_entity.type
_entity.pdbx_description
1 polymer ?
#
loop_
_entity_poly.entity_id
_entity_poly.type
_entity_poly.pdbx_seq_one_letter_code
_entity_poly.pdbx_strand_id
1 'polypeptide(L)' 'MKYVLTDGSLHESLKPFTWTRAVSDLRVGILCIHEKWSKFTGITPEILTTEELQPLYTHPSLGEAVYIQAGILP' A
#
# COMPACT_ATOMS: atom_id res chain seq x y z
N MET A 1 -4.40 4.22 15.80
CA MET A 1 -4.84 4.84 14.54
C MET A 1 -4.40 3.94 13.42
N LYS A 2 -5.29 3.53 12.51
CA LYS A 2 -4.99 2.58 11.43
C LYS A 2 -4.67 3.33 10.15
N TYR A 3 -3.66 2.86 9.42
CA TYR A 3 -3.29 3.40 8.12
C TYR A 3 -3.51 2.34 7.07
N VAL A 4 -4.25 2.70 6.01
CA VAL A 4 -4.52 1.83 4.86
C VAL A 4 -3.85 2.46 3.63
N LEU A 5 -2.92 1.75 3.02
CA LEU A 5 -2.31 2.15 1.76
C LEU A 5 -3.17 1.66 0.60
N THR A 6 -3.53 2.58 -0.29
CA THR A 6 -4.43 2.33 -1.42
C THR A 6 -3.71 2.55 -2.74
N ASP A 7 -3.93 1.66 -3.70
CA ASP A 7 -3.30 1.81 -5.02
C ASP A 7 -3.97 2.91 -5.86
N GLY A 8 -5.30 2.98 -5.89
CA GLY A 8 -6.05 3.94 -6.71
C GLY A 8 -5.67 3.89 -8.20
N SER A 9 -5.65 5.05 -8.87
CA SER A 9 -5.26 5.18 -10.29
C SER A 9 -3.78 4.88 -10.57
N LEU A 10 -2.94 4.80 -9.54
CA LEU A 10 -1.53 4.48 -9.69
C LEU A 10 -1.32 3.01 -10.08
N HIS A 11 -2.24 2.12 -9.73
CA HIS A 11 -2.17 0.72 -10.17
C HIS A 11 -2.05 0.62 -11.70
N GLU A 12 -2.93 1.33 -12.42
CA GLU A 12 -2.93 1.34 -13.89
C GLU A 12 -1.74 2.13 -14.45
N SER A 13 -1.45 3.29 -13.87
CA SER A 13 -0.42 4.21 -14.36
C SER A 13 1.00 3.65 -14.22
N LEU A 14 1.22 2.74 -13.27
CA LEU A 14 2.52 2.14 -12.97
C LEU A 14 2.70 0.74 -13.55
N LYS A 15 1.77 0.25 -14.38
CA LYS A 15 2.02 -0.94 -15.20
C LYS A 15 3.28 -0.69 -16.05
N PRO A 16 4.22 -1.66 -16.13
CA PRO A 16 4.08 -3.08 -15.81
C PRO A 16 4.39 -3.49 -14.35
N PHE A 17 4.81 -2.55 -13.50
CA PHE A 17 5.37 -2.89 -12.18
C PHE A 17 4.33 -3.40 -11.17
N THR A 18 3.06 -3.09 -11.42
CA THR A 18 1.90 -3.40 -10.57
C THR A 18 1.09 -4.61 -11.05
N TRP A 19 1.53 -5.34 -12.09
CA TRP A 19 0.80 -6.52 -12.58
C TRP A 19 0.65 -7.64 -11.56
N THR A 20 1.63 -7.78 -10.66
CA THR A 20 1.72 -8.91 -9.71
C THR A 20 1.86 -8.47 -8.26
N ARG A 21 1.74 -7.17 -7.98
CA ARG A 21 1.88 -6.59 -6.64
C ARG A 21 1.21 -5.23 -6.54
N ALA A 22 0.83 -4.85 -5.32
CA ALA A 22 0.32 -3.53 -4.99
C ALA A 22 1.39 -2.43 -5.19
N VAL A 23 0.95 -1.19 -5.34
CA VAL A 23 1.83 -0.01 -5.46
C VAL A 23 2.66 0.15 -4.19
N SER A 24 2.10 -0.19 -3.02
CA SER A 24 2.79 -0.11 -1.73
C SER A 24 4.01 -1.04 -1.60
N ASP A 25 4.11 -2.06 -2.45
CA ASP A 25 5.24 -3.01 -2.53
C ASP A 25 6.34 -2.58 -3.48
N LEU A 26 6.16 -1.46 -4.19
CA LEU A 26 7.22 -0.91 -5.02
C LEU A 26 8.35 -0.37 -4.15
N ARG A 27 9.59 -0.66 -4.54
CA ARG A 27 10.79 -0.18 -3.88
C ARG A 27 11.09 1.25 -4.29
N VAL A 28 11.36 2.10 -3.30
CA VAL A 28 11.87 3.46 -3.50
C VAL A 28 13.15 3.61 -2.68
N GLY A 29 14.26 3.26 -3.33
CA GLY A 29 15.55 3.04 -2.66
C GLY A 29 15.62 1.63 -2.06
N ILE A 30 16.13 1.52 -0.84
CA ILE A 30 16.29 0.23 -0.16
C ILE A 30 14.94 -0.33 0.31
N LEU A 31 14.04 0.55 0.76
CA LEU A 31 12.75 0.20 1.35
C LEU A 31 11.60 0.32 0.33
N CYS A 32 10.61 -0.56 0.47
CA CYS A 32 9.28 -0.43 -0.12
C CYS A 32 8.49 0.71 0.52
N ILE A 33 7.43 1.16 -0.15
CA ILE A 33 6.61 2.27 0.33
C ILE A 33 5.92 1.91 1.64
N HIS A 34 5.36 0.71 1.77
CA HIS A 34 4.77 0.26 3.03
C HIS A 34 5.80 0.20 4.16
N GLU A 35 7.04 -0.24 3.89
CA GLU A 35 8.11 -0.29 4.89
C GLU A 35 8.51 1.12 5.39
N LYS A 36 8.49 2.13 4.50
CA LYS A 36 8.72 3.53 4.89
C LYS A 36 7.63 4.03 5.83
N TRP A 37 6.36 3.76 5.51
CA TRP A 37 5.23 4.10 6.37
C TRP A 37 5.26 3.34 7.70
N SER A 38 5.62 2.05 7.69
CA SER A 38 5.82 1.26 8.90
C SER A 38 6.89 1.87 9.80
N LYS A 39 8.02 2.29 9.22
CA LYS A 39 9.11 2.92 9.96
C LYS A 39 8.74 4.30 10.50
N PHE A 40 7.99 5.09 9.74
CA PHE A 40 7.57 6.44 10.13
C PHE A 40 6.52 6.41 11.25
N THR A 41 5.51 5.54 11.15
CA THR A 41 4.38 5.49 12.08
C THR A 41 4.58 4.52 13.25
N GLY A 42 5.52 3.58 13.13
CA GLY A 42 5.71 2.49 14.10
C GLY A 42 4.65 1.39 14.01
N ILE A 43 3.79 1.39 12.98
CA ILE A 43 2.68 0.46 12.80
C ILE A 43 2.72 -0.09 11.38
N THR A 44 2.50 -1.40 11.19
CA THR A 44 2.38 -1.98 9.85
C THR A 44 1.05 -1.54 9.21
N PRO A 45 1.07 -0.83 8.06
CA PRO A 45 -0.15 -0.42 7.39
C PRO A 45 -0.86 -1.62 6.74
N GLU A 46 -2.18 -1.54 6.67
CA GLU A 46 -3.00 -2.46 5.88
C GLU A 46 -2.94 -2.05 4.40
N ILE A 47 -3.15 -2.99 3.48
CA ILE A 47 -3.00 -2.73 2.04
C ILE A 47 -4.32 -3.03 1.34
N LEU A 48 -4.83 -2.04 0.61
CA LEU A 48 -6.00 -2.13 -0.24
C LEU A 48 -5.58 -2.00 -1.71
N THR A 49 -5.68 -3.10 -2.43
CA THR A 49 -5.31 -3.22 -3.85
C THR A 49 -6.51 -3.77 -4.65
N THR A 50 -6.28 -4.18 -5.89
CA THR A 50 -7.32 -4.77 -6.74
C THR A 50 -7.78 -6.12 -6.18
N GLU A 51 -9.00 -6.54 -6.50
CA GLU A 51 -9.60 -7.76 -5.96
C GLU A 51 -8.79 -9.02 -6.26
N GLU A 52 -8.09 -9.05 -7.41
CA GLU A 52 -7.27 -10.19 -7.81
C GLU A 52 -5.99 -10.32 -6.97
N LEU A 53 -5.42 -9.19 -6.57
CA LEU A 53 -4.18 -9.14 -5.77
C LEU A 53 -4.45 -9.12 -4.27
N GLN A 54 -5.63 -8.68 -3.85
CA GLN A 54 -5.99 -8.52 -2.44
C GLN A 54 -5.77 -9.76 -1.56
N PRO A 55 -5.97 -11.02 -2.03
CA PRO A 55 -5.66 -12.21 -1.24
C PRO A 55 -4.18 -12.36 -0.84
N LEU A 56 -3.25 -11.63 -1.47
CA LEU A 56 -1.83 -11.60 -1.13
C LEU A 56 -1.52 -10.63 0.02
N TYR A 57 -2.48 -9.80 0.42
CA TYR A 57 -2.29 -8.67 1.31
C TYR A 57 -3.21 -8.73 2.54
N THR A 58 -2.79 -8.08 3.63
CA THR A 58 -3.63 -7.96 4.82
C THR A 58 -4.85 -7.09 4.51
N HIS A 59 -6.03 -7.71 4.55
CA HIS A 59 -7.29 -7.02 4.33
C HIS A 59 -7.50 -5.89 5.35
N PRO A 60 -8.01 -4.73 4.91
CA PRO A 60 -8.31 -3.65 5.83
C PRO A 60 -9.37 -4.06 6.85
N SER A 61 -9.09 -3.82 8.13
CA SER A 61 -9.96 -4.23 9.22
C SER A 61 -11.10 -3.25 9.43
N LEU A 62 -12.31 -3.76 9.71
CA LEU A 62 -13.49 -2.92 9.99
C LEU A 62 -13.20 -1.97 11.17
N GLY A 63 -13.28 -0.66 10.93
CA GLY A 63 -13.03 0.38 11.92
C GLY A 63 -12.61 1.71 11.30
N GLU A 64 -12.31 2.69 12.15
CA GLU A 64 -11.83 4.01 11.72
C GLU A 64 -10.36 3.93 11.25
N ALA A 65 -10.13 4.33 10.00
CA ALA A 65 -8.82 4.25 9.35
C ALA A 65 -8.56 5.46 8.46
N VAL A 66 -7.29 5.86 8.36
CA VAL A 66 -6.82 6.87 7.41
C VAL A 66 -6.33 6.18 6.16
N TYR A 67 -6.94 6.51 5.03
CA TYR A 67 -6.56 6.01 3.72
C TYR A 67 -5.54 6.95 3.09
N ILE A 68 -4.41 6.38 2.67
CA ILE A 68 -3.30 7.10 2.05
C ILE A 68 -3.08 6.49 0.67
N GLN A 69 -2.88 7.32 -0.36
CA GLN A 69 -2.44 6.79 -1.65
C GLN A 69 -1.01 6.29 -1.55
N ALA A 70 -0.77 5.08 -2.03
CA ALA A 70 0.55 4.44 -2.00
C ALA A 70 1.62 5.18 -2.83
N GLY A 71 1.26 6.22 -3.62
CA GLY A 71 2.23 7.11 -4.27
C GLY A 71 2.80 8.21 -3.37
N ILE A 72 2.26 8.39 -2.16
CA ILE A 72 2.70 9.41 -1.21
C ILE A 72 3.70 8.78 -0.24
N LEU A 73 4.90 9.36 -0.19
CA LEU A 73 5.96 8.97 0.73
C LEU A 73 5.92 9.81 2.01
N PRO A 74 6.20 9.22 3.18
CA PRO A 74 6.39 9.96 4.43
C PRO A 74 7.77 10.65 4.48
#